data_AF-H3ZL27-F1
#
_entry.id   AF-H3ZL27-F1
#
_cell.length_a   1.000
_cell.length_b   1.000
_cell.length_c   1.000
_cell.angle_alpha   90.00
_cell.angle_beta   90.00
_cell.angle_gamma   90.00
#
_symmetry.space_group_name_H-M   'P 1'
#
loop_
_entity.id
_entity.type
_entity.pdbx_description
1 polymer ?
#
loop_
_entity_poly.entity_id
_entity_poly.type
_entity_poly.pdbx_seq_one_letter_code
_entity_poly.pdbx_strand_id
1 'polypeptide(L)'
;MRTRDVIILASWLAAIVLSTVIILKGGANYSNIGIAIVLFLMAAGISYSVGYSLHDREEIKTANEISRLVSKLEGIEKRLETIEGKVEKVERFLEE
;
A
#
# COMPACT_ATOMS: atom_id res chain seq x y z
N MET A 1 13.31 4.35 -3.04
CA MET A 1 12.46 4.80 -1.91
C MET A 1 11.00 4.63 -2.31
N ARG A 2 10.13 4.13 -1.43
CA ARG A 2 8.70 4.05 -1.76
C ARG A 2 8.14 5.48 -1.83
N THR A 3 7.15 5.72 -2.69
CA THR A 3 6.55 7.04 -2.90
C THR A 3 6.06 7.66 -1.58
N ARG A 4 5.59 6.83 -0.65
CA ARG A 4 5.24 7.21 0.73
C ARG A 4 6.39 7.90 1.45
N ASP A 5 7.55 7.27 1.46
CA ASP A 5 8.70 7.73 2.24
C ASP A 5 9.21 9.07 1.69
N VAL A 6 9.10 9.26 0.37
CA VAL A 6 9.43 10.54 -0.29
C VAL A 6 8.47 11.65 0.13
N ILE A 7 7.16 11.38 0.16
CA ILE A 7 6.14 12.36 0.57
C ILE A 7 6.31 12.76 2.04
N ILE A 8 6.50 11.77 2.92
CA ILE A 8 6.75 12.02 4.34
C ILE A 8 8.00 12.86 4.52
N LEU A 9 9.10 12.45 3.90
CA LEU A 9 10.37 13.17 4.02
C LEU A 9 10.28 14.60 3.48
N ALA A 10 9.62 14.81 2.34
CA ALA A 10 9.37 16.14 1.78
C ALA A 10 8.53 17.02 2.71
N SER A 11 7.50 16.45 3.34
CA SER A 11 6.64 17.18 4.30
C SER A 11 7.42 17.64 5.53
N TRP A 12 8.30 16.79 6.07
CA TRP A 12 9.15 17.16 7.21
C TRP A 12 10.18 18.20 6.83
N LEU A 13 10.78 18.08 5.64
CA LEU A 13 11.74 19.06 5.12
C LEU A 13 11.10 20.44 4.93
N ALA A 14 9.88 20.48 4.38
CA ALA A 14 9.13 21.71 4.22
C ALA A 14 8.80 22.36 5.57
N ALA A 15 8.34 21.58 6.55
CA ALA A 15 8.03 22.09 7.89
C ALA A 15 9.26 22.70 8.57
N ILE A 16 10.42 22.05 8.46
CA ILE A 16 11.69 22.55 9.01
C ILE A 16 12.10 23.85 8.33
N VAL A 17 12.17 23.86 6.99
CA VAL A 17 12.63 25.02 6.22
C VAL A 17 11.73 26.23 6.47
N LEU A 18 10.40 26.06 6.41
CA LEU A 18 9.44 27.13 6.65
C LEU A 18 9.54 27.65 8.09
N SER A 19 9.61 26.75 9.07
CA SER A 19 9.76 27.15 10.48
C SER A 19 11.04 27.96 10.71
N THR A 20 12.16 27.53 10.14
CA THR A 20 13.43 28.26 10.24
C THR A 20 13.33 29.65 9.62
N VAL A 21 12.75 29.79 8.42
CA VAL A 21 12.60 31.09 7.75
C VAL A 21 11.70 32.03 8.56
N ILE A 22 10.59 31.53 9.09
CA ILE A 22 9.64 32.31 9.90
C ILE A 22 10.32 32.83 11.17
N ILE A 23 11.07 31.97 11.87
CA ILE A 23 11.75 32.36 13.11
C ILE A 23 12.92 33.32 12.83
N LEU A 24 13.71 33.09 11.78
CA LEU A 24 14.85 33.95 11.45
C LEU A 24 14.42 35.36 11.00
N LYS A 25 13.36 35.48 10.19
CA LYS A 25 12.89 36.79 9.70
C LYS A 25 11.92 37.48 10.65
N GLY A 26 11.03 36.72 11.29
CA GLY A 26 9.98 37.25 12.15
C GLY A 26 10.37 37.36 13.63
N GLY A 27 11.49 36.75 14.03
CA GLY A 27 11.90 36.63 15.43
C GLY A 27 11.20 35.49 16.18
N ALA A 28 11.75 35.10 17.32
CA ALA A 28 11.25 34.00 18.16
C ALA A 28 10.10 34.43 19.09
N ASN A 29 9.09 35.08 18.53
CA ASN A 29 7.90 35.52 19.27
C ASN A 29 6.88 34.37 19.38
N TYR A 30 5.99 34.43 20.38
CA TYR A 30 4.98 33.40 20.62
C TYR A 30 4.14 33.03 19.39
N SER A 31 3.76 34.01 18.57
CA SER A 31 3.01 33.76 17.32
C SER A 31 3.81 32.95 16.31
N ASN A 32 5.09 33.26 16.11
CA ASN A 32 5.95 32.57 15.14
C ASN A 32 6.31 31.16 15.60
N ILE A 33 6.55 30.98 16.90
CA ILE A 33 6.74 29.67 17.52
C ILE A 33 5.46 28.84 17.39
N GLY A 34 4.30 29.45 17.64
CA GLY A 34 3.00 28.80 17.46
C GLY A 34 2.78 28.31 16.03
N ILE A 35 3.09 29.14 15.02
CA ILE A 35 3.01 28.75 13.61
C ILE A 35 3.97 27.59 13.30
N ALA A 36 5.21 27.63 13.79
CA ALA A 36 6.16 26.53 13.61
C ALA A 36 5.63 25.21 14.20
N ILE A 37 5.07 25.23 15.42
CA ILE A 37 4.46 24.05 16.04
C ILE A 37 3.30 23.51 15.18
N VAL A 38 2.45 24.39 14.64
CA VAL A 38 1.35 23.99 13.75
C VAL A 38 1.87 23.32 12.48
N LEU A 39 2.97 23.80 11.90
CA LEU A 39 3.60 23.17 10.73
C LEU A 39 4.12 21.76 11.04
N PHE A 40 4.70 21.56 12.24
CA PHE A 40 5.11 20.24 12.69
C PHE A 40 3.92 19.29 12.91
N LEU A 41 2.81 19.79 13.48
CA LEU A 41 1.59 19.02 13.63
C LEU A 41 0.97 18.64 12.27
N MET A 42 0.99 19.55 11.30
CA MET A 42 0.57 19.26 9.93
C MET A 42 1.43 18.16 9.30
N ALA A 43 2.77 18.23 9.44
CA ALA A 43 3.67 17.20 8.94
C ALA A 43 3.44 15.83 9.60
N ALA A 44 3.14 15.81 10.90
CA ALA A 44 2.73 14.61 11.62
C ALA A 44 1.41 14.05 11.09
N GLY A 45 0.41 14.90 10.84
CA GLY A 45 -0.88 14.50 10.26
C GLY A 45 -0.76 13.93 8.85
N ILE A 46 0.09 14.53 8.00
CA ILE A 46 0.42 13.99 6.67
C ILE A 46 1.09 12.62 6.80
N SER A 47 2.04 12.48 7.74
CA SER A 47 2.73 11.20 7.99
C SER A 47 1.74 10.11 8.41
N TYR A 48 0.79 10.43 9.29
CA TYR A 48 -0.24 9.50 9.74
C TYR A 48 -1.19 9.10 8.60
N SER A 49 -1.73 10.09 7.88
CA SER A 49 -2.71 9.85 6.81
C SER A 49 -2.12 9.09 5.61
N VAL A 50 -0.93 9.47 5.13
CA VAL A 50 -0.25 8.78 4.03
C VAL A 50 0.27 7.41 4.49
N GLY A 51 0.68 7.29 5.75
CA GLY A 51 1.06 6.03 6.39
C GLY A 51 -0.04 4.98 6.32
N TYR A 52 -1.25 5.34 6.76
CA TYR A 52 -2.42 4.46 6.73
C TYR A 52 -3.00 4.26 5.32
N SER A 53 -3.16 5.33 4.53
CA SER A 53 -3.85 5.28 3.23
C SER A 53 -3.15 4.42 2.18
N LEU A 54 -1.81 4.30 2.24
CA LEU A 54 -1.05 3.46 1.31
C LEU A 54 -0.90 2.01 1.79
N HIS A 55 -1.08 1.75 3.09
CA HIS A 55 -1.08 0.38 3.61
C HIS A 55 -2.28 -0.41 3.07
N ASP A 56 -3.45 0.25 3.05
CA ASP A 56 -4.71 -0.33 2.58
C ASP A 56 -4.66 -0.73 1.09
N ARG A 57 -3.92 0.01 0.26
CA ARG A 57 -3.75 -0.35 -1.16
C ARG A 57 -2.90 -1.59 -1.39
N GLU A 58 -1.90 -1.85 -0.56
CA GLU A 58 -1.06 -3.05 -0.69
C GLU A 58 -1.87 -4.30 -0.31
N GLU A 59 -2.70 -4.23 0.73
CA GLU A 59 -3.59 -5.32 1.12
C GLU A 59 -4.66 -5.61 0.06
N ILE A 60 -5.32 -4.58 -0.47
CA ILE A 60 -6.32 -4.74 -1.54
C ILE A 60 -5.69 -5.34 -2.81
N LYS A 61 -4.48 -4.92 -3.18
CA LYS A 61 -3.78 -5.48 -4.34
C LYS A 61 -3.45 -6.96 -4.11
N THR A 62 -2.95 -7.29 -2.92
CA THR A 62 -2.60 -8.67 -2.56
C THR A 62 -3.84 -9.55 -2.52
N ALA A 63 -4.94 -9.07 -1.95
CA ALA A 63 -6.23 -9.77 -1.93
C ALA A 63 -6.78 -10.04 -3.34
N ASN A 64 -6.67 -9.06 -4.25
CA ASN A 64 -7.06 -9.23 -5.64
C ASN A 64 -6.17 -10.25 -6.39
N GLU A 65 -4.87 -10.26 -6.11
CA GLU A 65 -3.95 -11.26 -6.67
C GLU A 65 -4.27 -12.67 -6.14
N ILE A 66 -4.54 -12.80 -4.83
CA ILE A 66 -4.98 -14.06 -4.22
C ILE A 66 -6.28 -14.53 -4.86
N SER A 67 -7.30 -13.67 -4.99
CA SER A 67 -8.57 -14.02 -5.63
C SER A 67 -8.39 -14.51 -7.06
N ARG A 68 -7.51 -13.85 -7.84
CA ARG A 68 -7.16 -14.30 -9.20
C ARG A 68 -6.47 -15.66 -9.22
N LEU A 69 -5.58 -15.92 -8.25
CA LEU A 69 -4.90 -17.21 -8.12
C LEU A 69 -5.88 -18.33 -7.74
N VAL A 70 -6.81 -18.07 -6.81
CA VAL A 70 -7.87 -19.01 -6.43
C VAL A 70 -8.72 -19.38 -7.64
N SER A 71 -9.19 -18.40 -8.42
CA SER A 71 -9.99 -18.67 -9.62
C SER A 71 -9.22 -19.49 -10.67
N LYS A 72 -7.91 -19.26 -10.82
CA LYS A 72 -7.06 -20.09 -11.68
C LYS A 72 -6.92 -21.52 -11.16
N LEU A 73 -6.81 -21.70 -9.84
CA LEU A 73 -6.71 -23.01 -9.20
C LEU A 73 -7.98 -23.83 -9.41
N GLU A 74 -9.16 -23.26 -9.17
CA GLU A 74 -10.46 -23.91 -9.46
C GLU A 74 -10.58 -24.32 -10.94
N GLY A 75 -10.06 -23.49 -11.85
CA GLY A 75 -10.02 -23.81 -13.28
C GLY A 75 -9.10 -24.99 -13.61
N ILE A 76 -8.00 -25.16 -12.87
CA ILE A 76 -7.08 -26.31 -13.00
C ILE A 76 -7.73 -27.57 -12.43
N GLU A 77 -8.39 -27.47 -11.28
CA GLU A 77 -9.06 -28.59 -10.62
C GLU A 77 -10.14 -29.22 -11.52
N LYS A 78 -11.01 -28.40 -12.14
CA LYS A 78 -11.98 -28.91 -13.12
C LYS A 78 -11.35 -29.59 -14.33
N ARG A 79 -10.19 -29.09 -14.78
CA ARG A 79 -9.46 -29.70 -15.90
C ARG A 79 -8.88 -31.05 -15.48
N LEU A 80 -8.38 -31.17 -14.25
CA LEU A 80 -7.91 -32.43 -13.68
C LEU A 80 -9.03 -33.46 -13.58
N GLU A 81 -10.18 -33.10 -13.02
CA GLU A 81 -11.35 -34.00 -12.97
C GLU A 81 -11.76 -34.48 -14.37
N THR A 82 -11.74 -33.58 -15.35
CA THR A 82 -12.03 -33.93 -16.75
C THR A 82 -11.00 -34.89 -17.34
N ILE A 83 -9.72 -34.73 -16.99
CA ILE A 83 -8.64 -35.61 -17.43
C ILE A 83 -8.79 -36.98 -16.76
N GLU A 84 -8.99 -37.03 -15.44
CA GLU A 84 -9.22 -38.27 -14.69
C GLU A 84 -10.39 -39.07 -15.27
N GLY A 85 -11.53 -38.43 -15.52
CA GLY A 85 -12.68 -39.11 -16.13
C GLY A 85 -12.44 -39.58 -17.57
N LYS A 86 -11.50 -38.96 -18.30
CA LYS A 86 -11.07 -39.46 -19.62
C LYS A 86 -10.10 -40.64 -19.49
N VAL A 87 -9.18 -40.59 -18.54
CA VAL A 87 -8.24 -41.69 -18.25
C VAL A 87 -9.02 -42.94 -17.84
N GLU A 88 -9.98 -42.81 -16.93
CA GLU A 88 -10.82 -43.93 -16.47
C GLU A 88 -11.62 -44.57 -17.62
N LYS A 89 -12.07 -43.76 -18.59
CA LYS A 89 -12.74 -44.29 -19.81
C LYS A 89 -11.79 -45.04 -20.72
N VAL A 90 -10.55 -44.57 -20.85
CA VAL A 90 -9.52 -45.23 -21.66
C VAL A 90 -9.10 -46.55 -21.02
N GLU A 91 -8.92 -46.57 -19.70
CA GLU A 91 -8.61 -47.79 -18.94
C GLU A 91 -9.70 -48.86 -19.14
N ARG A 92 -10.97 -48.48 -18.97
CA ARG A 92 -12.09 -49.41 -19.24
C ARG A 92 -12.12 -49.95 -20.65
N PHE A 93 -11.77 -49.14 -21.65
CA PHE A 93 -11.74 -49.58 -23.05
C PHE A 93 -10.56 -50.52 -23.37
N LEU A 94 -9.51 -50.49 -22.55
CA LEU A 94 -8.35 -51.38 -22.68
C LEU A 94 -8.53 -52.69 -21.90
N GLU A 95 -9.44 -52.73 -20.93
CA GLU A 95 -9.79 -53.94 -20.16
C GLU A 95 -10.91 -54.78 -20.82
N GLU A 96 -11.70 -54.21 -21.74
CA GLU A 96 -12.64 -54.92 -22.64
C GLU A 96 -11.96 -55.48 -23.90
#